data_AF-A0A5C1YMK8-F1
#
_entry.id   AF-A0A5C1YMK8-F1
#
_cell.length_a   1.000
_cell.length_b   1.000
_cell.length_c   1.000
_cell.angle_alpha   90.00
_cell.angle_beta   90.00
_cell.angle_gamma   90.00
#
_symmetry.space_group_name_H-M   'P 1'
#
loop_
_entity.id
_entity.type
_entity.pdbx_description
1 polymer ?
#
loop_
_entity_poly.entity_id
_entity_poly.type
_entity_poly.pdbx_seq_one_letter_code
_entity_poly.pdbx_strand_id
1 'polypeptide(L)'
;MDQPRPAGTAADRARWRRYLADERAEGAVYRELAARRTGEEREILLALAAAEGRHEAHWLRLLDGDETGIPRADLRTRFLASLARRFGSIFVLAL
;
A
#
# COMPACT_ATOMS: atom_id res chain seq x y z
N MET A 1 -21.67 20.42 -23.26
CA MET A 1 -21.16 21.07 -22.03
C MET A 1 -19.97 20.26 -21.59
N ASP A 2 -18.80 20.82 -21.78
CA ASP A 2 -17.51 20.18 -21.54
C ASP A 2 -17.23 20.15 -20.03
N GLN A 3 -16.93 18.99 -19.47
CA GLN A 3 -16.56 18.87 -18.06
C GLN A 3 -15.08 18.44 -17.98
N PRO A 4 -14.13 19.39 -17.95
CA PRO A 4 -12.74 19.04 -17.71
C PRO A 4 -12.63 18.54 -16.26
N ARG A 5 -12.44 17.22 -16.09
CA ARG A 5 -12.06 16.65 -14.79
C ARG A 5 -10.73 17.28 -14.37
N PRO A 6 -10.57 17.67 -13.10
CA PRO A 6 -9.40 18.42 -12.67
C PRO A 6 -8.16 17.54 -12.81
N ALA A 7 -7.28 17.87 -13.75
CA ALA A 7 -5.87 17.57 -13.59
C ALA A 7 -5.47 18.23 -12.27
N GLY A 8 -5.33 17.43 -11.20
CA GLY A 8 -5.06 17.94 -9.86
C GLY A 8 -3.90 18.93 -9.88
N THR A 9 -3.89 19.86 -8.92
CA THR A 9 -2.81 20.86 -8.85
C THR A 9 -1.45 20.16 -8.79
N ALA A 10 -0.36 20.84 -9.14
CA ALA A 10 0.97 20.26 -9.02
C ALA A 10 1.26 19.70 -7.61
N ALA A 11 0.68 20.32 -6.57
CA ALA A 11 0.75 19.84 -5.20
C ALA A 11 -0.03 18.54 -4.97
N ASP A 12 -1.21 18.39 -5.59
CA ASP A 12 -2.01 17.16 -5.53
C ASP A 12 -1.30 16.02 -6.22
N ARG A 13 -0.76 16.24 -7.42
CA ARG A 13 0.02 15.21 -8.13
C ARG A 13 1.25 14.77 -7.34
N ALA A 14 1.98 15.71 -6.73
CA ALA A 14 3.12 15.38 -5.86
C ALA A 14 2.70 14.55 -4.64
N ARG A 15 1.49 14.78 -4.11
CA ARG A 15 0.92 14.01 -3.00
C ARG A 15 0.50 12.61 -3.45
N TRP A 16 -0.17 12.50 -4.59
CA TRP A 16 -0.57 11.21 -5.18
C TRP A 16 0.64 10.35 -5.51
N ARG A 17 1.75 10.93 -6.01
CA ARG A 17 2.99 10.19 -6.23
C ARG A 17 3.60 9.66 -4.93
N ARG A 18 3.52 10.41 -3.83
CA ARG A 18 3.93 9.92 -2.50
C ARG A 18 3.05 8.75 -2.05
N TYR A 19 1.73 8.90 -2.15
CA TYR A 19 0.80 7.80 -1.83
C TYR A 19 1.08 6.58 -2.71
N LEU A 20 1.26 6.75 -4.01
CA LEU A 20 1.60 5.65 -4.92
C LEU A 20 2.89 4.92 -4.51
N ALA A 21 3.93 5.65 -4.08
CA ALA A 21 5.15 5.06 -3.54
C ALA A 21 4.88 4.25 -2.28
N ASP A 22 4.12 4.84 -1.36
CA ASP A 22 3.78 4.27 -0.06
C ASP A 22 2.97 2.96 -0.21
N GLU A 23 1.90 2.99 -1.01
CA GLU A 23 1.04 1.84 -1.30
C GLU A 23 1.82 0.68 -1.93
N ARG A 24 2.71 0.97 -2.89
CA ARG A 24 3.58 -0.05 -3.53
C ARG A 24 4.51 -0.71 -2.51
N ALA A 25 5.07 0.08 -1.60
CA ALA A 25 5.97 -0.43 -0.57
C ALA A 25 5.22 -1.27 0.47
N GLU A 26 4.05 -0.83 0.94
CA GLU A 26 3.22 -1.60 1.87
C GLU A 26 2.77 -2.92 1.24
N GLY A 27 2.25 -2.89 0.02
CA GLY A 27 1.85 -4.10 -0.70
C GLY A 27 3.01 -5.09 -0.94
N ALA A 28 4.24 -4.59 -1.14
CA ALA A 28 5.42 -5.44 -1.23
C ALA A 28 5.77 -6.11 0.12
N VAL A 29 5.68 -5.37 1.22
CA VAL A 29 5.93 -5.91 2.57
C VAL A 29 4.90 -6.96 2.95
N TYR A 30 3.61 -6.72 2.70
CA TYR A 30 2.56 -7.71 2.95
C TYR A 30 2.80 -9.02 2.18
N ARG A 31 3.22 -8.93 0.91
CA ARG A 31 3.59 -10.11 0.11
C ARG A 31 4.81 -10.84 0.67
N GLU A 32 5.84 -10.11 1.08
CA GLU A 32 7.04 -10.71 1.68
C GLU A 32 6.71 -11.45 2.99
N LEU A 33 5.83 -10.88 3.81
CA LEU A 33 5.36 -11.53 5.03
C LEU A 33 4.50 -12.75 4.72
N ALA A 34 3.55 -12.64 3.79
CA ALA A 34 2.71 -13.75 3.38
C ALA A 34 3.54 -14.95 2.90
N ALA A 35 4.68 -14.70 2.24
CA ALA A 35 5.58 -15.75 1.77
C ALA A 35 6.20 -16.61 2.90
N ARG A 36 6.20 -16.12 4.14
CA ARG A 36 6.73 -16.81 5.33
C ARG A 36 5.63 -17.37 6.25
N ARG A 37 4.36 -17.20 5.88
CA ARG A 37 3.20 -17.63 6.68
C ARG A 37 2.41 -18.72 5.95
N THR A 38 1.54 -19.39 6.69
CA THR A 38 0.66 -20.45 6.19
C THR A 38 -0.74 -20.29 6.79
N GLY A 39 -1.74 -20.89 6.14
CA GLY A 39 -3.12 -20.86 6.64
C GLY A 39 -3.75 -19.47 6.59
N GLU A 40 -4.64 -19.17 7.53
CA GLU A 40 -5.45 -17.95 7.55
C GLU A 40 -4.61 -16.67 7.59
N GLU A 41 -3.51 -16.65 8.35
CA GLU A 41 -2.62 -15.49 8.44
C GLU A 41 -2.04 -15.11 7.06
N ARG A 42 -1.68 -16.12 6.24
CA ARG A 42 -1.20 -15.89 4.88
C ARG A 42 -2.29 -15.25 4.02
N GLU A 43 -3.51 -15.76 4.08
CA GLU A 43 -4.64 -15.25 3.29
C GLU A 43 -4.99 -13.81 3.67
N ILE A 44 -4.95 -13.48 4.97
CA ILE A 44 -5.15 -12.11 5.45
C ILE A 44 -4.06 -11.18 4.88
N LEU A 45 -2.78 -11.57 4.96
CA LEU A 45 -1.68 -10.76 4.44
C LEU A 45 -1.77 -10.56 2.91
N LEU A 46 -2.20 -11.58 2.16
CA LEU A 46 -2.44 -11.47 0.73
C LEU A 46 -3.64 -10.56 0.41
N ALA A 47 -4.72 -10.66 1.19
CA ALA A 47 -5.88 -9.78 1.03
C ALA A 47 -5.53 -8.31 1.29
N LEU A 48 -4.66 -8.04 2.28
CA LEU A 48 -4.11 -6.71 2.54
C LEU A 48 -3.26 -6.21 1.35
N ALA A 49 -2.33 -7.03 0.86
CA ALA A 49 -1.54 -6.68 -0.33
C ALA A 49 -2.43 -6.37 -1.56
N ALA A 50 -3.50 -7.14 -1.75
CA ALA A 50 -4.47 -6.93 -2.83
C ALA A 50 -5.32 -5.66 -2.62
N ALA A 51 -5.52 -5.22 -1.38
CA ALA A 51 -6.17 -3.95 -1.08
C ALA A 51 -5.31 -2.77 -1.54
N GLU A 52 -4.02 -2.76 -1.21
CA GLU A 52 -3.11 -1.68 -1.63
C GLU A 52 -2.94 -1.63 -3.15
N GLY A 53 -2.97 -2.79 -3.84
CA GLY A 53 -2.98 -2.81 -5.30
C GLY A 53 -4.19 -2.09 -5.94
N ARG A 54 -5.35 -2.05 -5.28
CA ARG A 54 -6.50 -1.27 -5.76
C ARG A 54 -6.30 0.23 -5.53
N HIS A 55 -5.66 0.62 -4.43
CA HIS A 55 -5.27 2.01 -4.17
C HIS A 55 -4.24 2.50 -5.18
N GLU A 56 -3.23 1.69 -5.49
CA GLU A 56 -2.24 1.97 -6.54
C GLU A 56 -2.92 2.33 -7.87
N ALA A 57 -3.85 1.48 -8.33
CA ALA A 57 -4.58 1.70 -9.57
C ALA A 57 -5.45 2.97 -9.53
N HIS A 58 -5.96 3.36 -8.36
CA HIS A 58 -6.70 4.61 -8.19
C HIS A 58 -5.79 5.83 -8.35
N TRP A 59 -4.64 5.86 -7.67
CA TRP A 59 -3.69 6.97 -7.75
C TRP A 59 -3.09 7.11 -9.14
N LEU A 60 -2.79 6.00 -9.81
CA LEU A 60 -2.28 6.00 -11.17
C LEU A 60 -3.30 6.60 -12.16
N ARG A 61 -4.60 6.32 -11.99
CA ARG A 61 -5.66 6.95 -12.78
C ARG A 61 -5.75 8.46 -12.56
N LEU A 62 -5.53 8.94 -11.34
CA LEU A 62 -5.52 10.37 -11.03
C LEU A 62 -4.28 11.08 -11.60
N LEU A 63 -3.19 10.34 -11.85
CA LEU A 63 -1.98 10.82 -12.49
C LEU A 63 -2.02 10.69 -14.03
N ASP A 64 -3.15 10.31 -14.62
CA ASP A 64 -3.26 10.00 -16.06
C ASP A 64 -2.23 8.95 -16.53
N GLY A 65 -1.83 8.03 -15.64
CA GLY A 65 -0.80 7.03 -15.93
C GLY A 65 0.64 7.53 -15.82
N ASP A 66 0.87 8.77 -15.39
CA ASP A 66 2.21 9.32 -15.20
C ASP A 66 2.91 8.74 -13.95
N GLU A 67 3.81 7.79 -14.18
CA GLU A 67 4.66 7.21 -13.14
C GLU A 67 5.98 7.96 -12.91
N THR A 68 6.20 9.10 -13.58
CA THR A 68 7.45 9.85 -13.42
C THR A 68 7.52 10.55 -12.06
N GLY A 69 8.72 10.54 -11.45
CA GLY A 69 8.96 11.28 -10.20
C GLY A 69 8.31 10.68 -8.96
N ILE A 70 7.99 9.38 -8.96
CA ILE A 70 7.58 8.65 -7.75
C ILE A 70 8.77 8.60 -6.77
N PRO A 71 8.63 9.13 -5.54
CA PRO A 71 9.70 9.10 -4.55
C PRO A 71 9.93 7.69 -4.00
N ARG A 72 11.04 7.47 -3.29
CA ARG A 72 11.22 6.24 -2.49
C ARG A 72 10.33 6.31 -1.26
N ALA A 73 9.59 5.23 -0.99
CA ALA A 73 8.84 5.08 0.24
C ALA A 73 9.75 4.76 1.43
N ASP A 74 9.43 5.30 2.61
CA ASP A 74 10.18 5.10 3.86
C ASP A 74 9.34 4.37 4.92
N LEU A 75 8.75 3.23 4.52
CA LEU A 75 7.73 2.54 5.33
C LEU A 75 8.24 1.29 6.04
N ARG A 76 9.36 0.72 5.60
CA ARG A 76 9.90 -0.53 6.13
C ARG A 76 10.10 -0.48 7.65
N THR A 77 10.59 0.64 8.18
CA THR A 77 10.90 0.80 9.61
C THR A 77 9.64 1.00 10.47
N ARG A 78 8.67 1.81 10.02
CA ARG A 78 7.42 2.06 10.74
C ARG A 78 6.52 0.83 10.75
N PHE A 79 6.59 0.04 9.69
CA PHE A 79 5.75 -1.13 9.50
C PHE A 79 6.17 -2.31 10.40
N LEU A 80 7.47 -2.61 10.50
CA LEU A 80 7.97 -3.65 11.42
C LEU A 80 7.56 -3.38 12.87
N ALA A 81 7.58 -2.12 13.30
CA ALA A 81 7.14 -1.71 14.63
C ALA A 81 5.62 -1.89 14.84
N SER A 82 4.80 -1.65 13.81
CA SER A 82 3.34 -1.88 13.86
C SER A 82 3.00 -3.38 13.91
N LEU A 83 3.71 -4.18 13.12
CA LEU A 83 3.50 -5.62 13.03
C LEU A 83 3.87 -6.33 14.33
N ALA A 84 5.01 -5.98 14.93
CA ALA A 84 5.43 -6.49 16.24
C ALA A 84 4.39 -6.22 17.34
N ARG A 85 3.66 -5.10 17.24
CA ARG A 85 2.64 -4.71 18.22
C ARG A 85 1.28 -5.38 17.99
N ARG A 86 0.91 -5.73 16.76
CA ARG A 86 -0.41 -6.29 16.41
C ARG A 86 -0.43 -7.81 16.23
N PHE A 87 0.67 -8.39 15.75
CA PHE A 87 0.76 -9.84 15.51
C PHE A 87 1.27 -10.60 16.74
N GLY A 88 1.92 -9.95 17.71
CA GLY A 88 2.31 -10.57 18.98
C GLY A 88 1.13 -11.03 19.86
N SER A 89 -0.09 -10.54 19.63
CA SER A 89 -1.28 -10.87 20.42
C SER A 89 -2.26 -11.85 19.76
N ILE A 90 -2.18 -12.10 18.45
CA ILE A 90 -3.09 -13.03 17.74
C ILE A 90 -2.65 -14.50 17.91
N PHE A 91 -1.41 -14.76 18.34
CA PHE A 91 -0.91 -16.11 18.66
C PHE A 91 -1.53 -16.75 19.94
N VAL A 92 -2.50 -16.11 20.59
CA VAL A 92 -3.07 -16.60 21.87
C VAL A 92 -4.37 -17.40 21.73
N LEU A 93 -5.04 -17.44 20.56
CA LEU A 93 -6.32 -18.16 20.40
C LEU A 93 -6.26 -19.37 19.46
N ALA A 94 -5.21 -20.19 19.63
CA ALA A 94 -5.19 -21.57 19.18
C ALA A 94 -4.52 -22.44 20.26
N LEU A 95 -5.23 -22.63 21.37
CA LEU A 95 -5.01 -23.73 22.32
C LEU A 95 -6.36 -24.38 22.65
#